data_AF-A0A9D5H4G9-F1
#
_entry.id   AF-A0A9D5H4G9-F1
#
_cell.length_a   1.000
_cell.length_b   1.000
_cell.length_c   1.000
_cell.angle_alpha   90.00
_cell.angle_beta   90.00
_cell.angle_gamma   90.00
#
_symmetry.space_group_name_H-M   'P 1'
#
loop_
_entity.id
_entity.type
_entity.pdbx_description
1 polymer ?
#
loop_
_entity_poly.entity_id
_entity_poly.type
_entity_poly.pdbx_seq_one_letter_code
_entity_poly.pdbx_strand_id
1 'polypeptide(L)'
;MIFVVIRGLRIRDVKRVAQAVLLLFKVMDVRPAAWKAFRGYGRRQVVVMANPTVMVEPFVREYLGSGHVLGSMELEVDRKTGRLTGFVRAPRMLVGGRKRDAVLKAVSDKSQNLNLGDRDSDHKFMVLFKV
;
A
#
# COMPACT_ATOMS: atom_id res chain seq x y z
N MET A 1 0.81 -9.57 11.99
CA MET A 1 1.90 -9.83 11.02
C MET A 1 3.18 -9.29 11.64
N ILE A 2 4.22 -10.11 11.73
CA ILE A 2 5.49 -9.78 12.42
C ILE A 2 6.61 -9.94 11.39
N PHE A 3 7.45 -8.93 11.23
CA PHE A 3 8.58 -8.92 10.31
C PHE A 3 9.87 -9.20 11.07
N VAL A 4 9.94 -10.31 11.82
CA VAL A 4 11.12 -10.64 12.64
C VAL A 4 12.39 -10.73 11.79
N VAL A 5 12.24 -11.17 10.54
CA VAL A 5 13.33 -11.32 9.55
C VAL A 5 14.10 -10.02 9.24
N ILE A 6 13.49 -8.85 9.43
CA ILE A 6 14.15 -7.55 9.19
C ILE A 6 14.54 -6.84 10.50
N ARG A 7 14.40 -7.51 11.65
CA ARG A 7 14.77 -6.96 12.96
C ARG A 7 16.27 -6.64 12.98
N GLY A 8 16.63 -5.47 13.50
CA GLY A 8 18.01 -5.02 13.60
C GLY A 8 18.58 -4.37 12.32
N LEU A 9 17.87 -4.46 11.18
CA LEU A 9 18.26 -3.75 9.97
C LEU A 9 17.94 -2.26 10.08
N ARG A 10 18.72 -1.43 9.37
CA ARG A 10 18.40 0.00 9.24
C ARG A 10 17.26 0.17 8.24
N ILE A 11 16.34 1.08 8.53
CA ILE A 11 15.20 1.37 7.65
C ILE A 11 15.63 1.76 6.23
N ARG A 12 16.77 2.47 6.10
CA ARG A 12 17.31 2.90 4.80
C ARG A 12 17.70 1.72 3.91
N ASP A 13 18.23 0.65 4.50
CA ASP A 13 18.73 -0.51 3.76
C ASP A 13 17.55 -1.35 3.28
N VAL A 14 16.55 -1.54 4.16
CA VAL A 14 15.27 -2.18 3.79
C VAL A 14 14.54 -1.39 2.70
N LYS A 15 14.52 -0.05 2.79
CA LYS A 15 13.94 0.79 1.75
C LYS A 15 14.62 0.59 0.39
N ARG A 16 15.96 0.56 0.36
CA ARG A 16 16.73 0.36 -0.87
C ARG A 16 16.49 -1.02 -1.48
N VAL A 17 16.50 -2.07 -0.67
CA VAL A 17 16.24 -3.43 -1.15
C VAL A 17 14.79 -3.56 -1.64
N ALA A 18 13.82 -2.97 -0.92
CA ALA A 18 12.45 -2.94 -1.39
C ALA A 18 12.31 -2.18 -2.72
N GLN A 19 13.02 -1.06 -2.87
CA GLN A 19 13.05 -0.31 -4.13
C GLN A 19 13.68 -1.12 -5.27
N ALA A 20 14.77 -1.85 -5.02
CA ALA A 20 15.41 -2.64 -6.07
C ALA A 20 14.60 -3.89 -6.45
N VAL A 21 14.06 -4.60 -5.46
CA VAL A 21 13.51 -5.94 -5.65
C VAL A 21 11.98 -5.92 -5.70
N LEU A 22 11.33 -5.34 -4.69
CA LEU A 22 9.86 -5.39 -4.57
C LEU A 22 9.20 -4.63 -5.72
N LEU A 23 9.80 -3.53 -6.19
CA LEU A 23 9.28 -2.77 -7.32
C LEU A 23 9.19 -3.62 -8.58
N LEU A 24 10.27 -4.31 -8.95
CA LEU A 24 10.30 -5.11 -10.18
C LEU A 24 9.25 -6.22 -10.14
N PHE A 25 9.19 -6.99 -9.06
CA PHE A 25 8.18 -8.05 -8.93
C PHE A 25 6.76 -7.49 -8.93
N LYS A 26 6.53 -6.33 -8.31
CA LYS A 26 5.20 -5.73 -8.29
C LYS A 26 4.77 -5.15 -9.63
N VAL A 27 5.69 -4.54 -10.40
CA VAL A 27 5.41 -4.08 -11.77
C VAL A 27 5.06 -5.27 -12.67
N MET A 28 5.84 -6.36 -12.61
CA MET A 28 5.62 -7.53 -13.47
C MET A 28 4.29 -8.23 -13.21
N ASP A 29 3.78 -8.15 -11.98
CA ASP A 29 2.50 -8.76 -11.57
C ASP A 29 1.29 -7.87 -11.90
N VAL A 30 1.50 -6.65 -12.43
CA VAL A 30 0.39 -5.80 -12.85
C VAL A 30 -0.22 -6.31 -14.14
N ARG A 31 -1.48 -6.76 -14.06
CA ARG A 31 -2.26 -7.17 -15.24
C ARG A 31 -2.47 -5.98 -16.21
N PRO A 32 -2.22 -6.14 -17.52
CA PRO A 32 -2.39 -5.06 -18.50
C PRO A 32 -3.81 -4.44 -18.50
N ALA A 33 -4.84 -5.27 -18.31
CA ALA A 33 -6.23 -4.82 -18.23
C ALA A 33 -6.48 -3.93 -16.99
N ALA A 34 -5.93 -4.32 -15.84
CA ALA A 34 -6.01 -3.54 -14.60
C ALA A 34 -5.26 -2.22 -14.73
N TRP A 35 -4.09 -2.23 -15.38
CA TRP A 35 -3.32 -1.01 -15.66
C TRP A 35 -4.04 -0.04 -16.60
N LYS A 36 -4.67 -0.55 -17.66
CA LYS A 36 -5.44 0.28 -18.61
C LYS A 36 -6.62 0.95 -17.91
N ALA A 37 -7.36 0.19 -17.10
CA ALA A 37 -8.46 0.72 -16.30
C ALA A 37 -7.96 1.76 -15.29
N PHE A 38 -6.86 1.47 -14.60
CA PHE A 38 -6.25 2.39 -13.63
C PHE A 38 -5.82 3.72 -14.28
N ARG A 39 -5.09 3.68 -15.40
CA ARG A 39 -4.63 4.90 -16.09
C ARG A 39 -5.76 5.77 -16.62
N GLY A 40 -6.93 5.21 -16.91
CA GLY A 40 -8.11 5.98 -17.34
C GLY A 40 -8.59 7.02 -16.33
N TYR A 41 -8.29 6.85 -15.03
CA TYR A 41 -8.75 7.75 -13.96
C TYR A 41 -7.78 8.91 -13.62
N GLY A 42 -6.63 9.02 -14.30
CA GLY A 42 -5.70 10.15 -14.14
C GLY A 42 -5.23 10.38 -12.69
N ARG A 43 -5.23 11.62 -12.21
CA ARG A 43 -4.67 11.98 -10.88
C ARG A 43 -5.56 11.63 -9.68
N ARG A 44 -6.78 11.13 -9.90
CA ARG A 44 -7.76 10.78 -8.84
C ARG A 44 -7.62 9.35 -8.33
N GLN A 45 -6.47 8.73 -8.55
CA GLN A 45 -6.19 7.35 -8.14
C GLN A 45 -5.75 7.29 -6.68
N VAL A 46 -6.37 6.40 -5.91
CA VAL A 46 -5.96 6.06 -4.55
C VAL A 46 -5.49 4.62 -4.53
N VAL A 47 -4.28 4.40 -4.06
CA VAL A 47 -3.69 3.05 -3.97
C VAL A 47 -3.67 2.61 -2.51
N VAL A 48 -4.35 1.52 -2.21
CA VAL A 48 -4.43 0.94 -0.86
C VAL A 48 -3.67 -0.37 -0.84
N MET A 49 -2.59 -0.42 -0.07
CA MET A 49 -1.68 -1.58 -0.06
C MET A 49 -1.50 -2.11 1.34
N ALA A 50 -1.63 -3.43 1.50
CA ALA A 50 -1.49 -4.16 2.78
C ALA A 50 -0.02 -4.24 3.28
N ASN A 51 0.93 -3.76 2.48
CA ASN A 51 2.36 -3.85 2.72
C ASN A 51 2.89 -2.61 3.46
N PRO A 52 4.09 -2.68 4.08
CA PRO A 52 4.69 -1.52 4.73
C PRO A 52 4.85 -0.32 3.80
N THR A 53 4.43 0.87 4.25
CA THR A 53 4.44 2.11 3.48
C THR A 53 5.83 2.41 2.92
N VAL A 54 6.88 2.23 3.74
CA VAL A 54 8.27 2.48 3.34
C VAL A 54 8.74 1.64 2.14
N MET A 55 8.12 0.48 1.91
CA MET A 55 8.49 -0.43 0.83
C MET A 55 7.70 -0.14 -0.46
N VAL A 56 6.50 0.43 -0.34
CA VAL A 56 5.54 0.55 -1.47
C VAL A 56 5.30 1.99 -1.90
N GLU A 57 5.54 2.97 -1.05
CA GLU A 57 5.40 4.39 -1.45
C GLU A 57 6.25 4.76 -2.67
N PRO A 58 7.53 4.31 -2.80
CA PRO A 58 8.31 4.57 -4.01
C PRO A 58 7.68 3.95 -5.26
N PHE A 59 7.19 2.71 -5.17
CA PHE A 59 6.50 2.02 -6.28
C PHE A 59 5.38 2.86 -6.84
N VAL A 60 4.51 3.32 -5.94
CA VAL A 60 3.27 3.96 -6.30
C VAL A 60 3.54 5.34 -6.90
N ARG A 61 4.54 6.06 -6.38
CA ARG A 61 4.93 7.36 -6.93
C ARG A 61 5.66 7.25 -8.26
N GLU A 62 6.61 6.33 -8.38
CA GLU A 62 7.48 6.21 -9.56
C GLU A 62 6.79 5.49 -10.72
N TYR A 63 6.03 4.42 -10.46
CA TYR A 63 5.45 3.56 -11.50
C TYR A 63 3.96 3.80 -11.74
N LEU A 64 3.18 4.04 -10.68
CA LEU A 64 1.73 4.25 -10.82
C LEU A 64 1.37 5.72 -11.04
N GLY A 65 2.24 6.67 -10.69
CA GLY A 65 2.00 8.11 -10.86
C GLY A 65 0.86 8.67 -10.00
N SER A 66 0.35 7.88 -9.03
CA SER A 66 -0.78 8.29 -8.19
C SER A 66 -0.30 9.15 -7.02
N GLY A 67 -1.01 10.25 -6.76
CA GLY A 67 -0.66 11.20 -5.70
C GLY A 67 -0.99 10.73 -4.27
N HIS A 68 -1.88 9.74 -4.12
CA HIS A 68 -2.41 9.34 -2.82
C HIS A 68 -2.17 7.86 -2.54
N VAL A 69 -1.13 7.59 -1.75
CA VAL A 69 -0.80 6.24 -1.25
C VAL A 69 -1.35 6.10 0.15
N LEU A 70 -2.29 5.18 0.34
CA LEU A 70 -2.73 4.74 1.65
C LEU A 70 -1.95 3.47 2.01
N GLY A 71 -0.73 3.69 2.51
CA GLY A 71 0.09 2.62 3.05
C GLY A 71 -0.52 2.08 4.34
N SER A 72 -0.72 0.76 4.40
CA SER A 72 -1.43 0.12 5.51
C SER A 72 -0.55 -0.27 6.68
N MET A 73 0.74 0.03 6.69
CA MET A 73 1.63 -0.50 7.72
C MET A 73 2.84 0.40 7.89
N GLU A 74 3.09 0.80 9.13
CA GLU A 74 4.36 1.43 9.51
C GLU A 74 5.18 0.42 10.30
N LEU A 75 6.42 0.20 9.87
CA LEU A 75 7.36 -0.60 10.64
C LEU A 75 7.79 0.20 11.87
N GLU A 76 7.86 -0.45 13.02
CA GLU A 76 8.38 0.17 14.22
C GLU A 76 9.90 0.24 14.15
N VAL A 77 10.42 1.43 14.46
CA VAL A 77 11.84 1.73 14.48
C VAL A 77 12.22 2.07 15.92
N ASP A 78 13.26 1.42 16.43
CA ASP A 78 13.90 1.81 17.67
C ASP A 78 14.50 3.21 17.50
N ARG A 79 14.00 4.16 18.30
CA ARG A 79 14.41 5.57 18.26
C ARG A 79 15.87 5.79 18.67
N LYS A 80 16.43 4.90 19.50
CA LYS A 80 17.82 5.01 19.98
C LYS A 80 18.81 4.52 18.94
N THR A 81 18.45 3.47 18.20
CA THR A 81 19.38 2.80 17.27
C THR A 81 19.06 3.04 15.79
N GLY A 82 17.88 3.57 15.47
CA GLY A 82 17.40 3.75 14.09
C GLY A 82 17.14 2.44 13.36
N ARG A 83 17.04 1.32 14.10
CA ARG A 83 16.88 -0.03 13.56
C ARG A 83 15.44 -0.51 13.70
N LEU A 84 15.03 -1.40 12.80
CA LEU A 84 13.70 -2.00 12.83
C LEU A 84 13.56 -2.96 14.02
N THR A 85 12.45 -2.88 14.75
CA THR A 85 12.14 -3.80 15.85
C THR A 85 11.62 -5.15 15.35
N GLY A 86 11.20 -5.21 14.08
CA GLY A 86 10.49 -6.35 13.49
C GLY A 86 8.99 -6.33 13.76
N PHE A 87 8.51 -5.36 14.54
CA PHE A 87 7.08 -5.15 14.79
C PHE A 87 6.53 -4.02 13.93
N VAL A 88 5.20 -3.92 13.92
CA VAL A 88 4.46 -2.89 13.22
C VAL A 88 3.82 -1.95 14.20
N ARG A 89 3.83 -0.65 13.89
CA ARG A 89 3.25 0.37 14.73
C ARG A 89 1.72 0.30 14.64
N ALA A 90 1.07 -0.08 15.74
CA ALA A 90 -0.38 0.09 15.90
C ALA A 90 -0.72 1.59 16.00
N PRO A 91 -1.86 2.08 15.47
CA PRO A 91 -3.03 1.35 14.98
C PRO A 91 -3.12 1.28 13.44
N ARG A 92 -2.05 1.57 12.69
CA ARG A 92 -2.11 1.88 11.24
C ARG A 92 -2.28 0.67 10.31
N MET A 93 -2.66 -0.51 10.81
CA MET A 93 -2.81 -1.72 10.00
C MET A 93 -4.12 -1.70 9.17
N LEU A 94 -4.08 -1.25 7.90
CA LEU A 94 -5.25 -1.27 6.99
C LEU A 94 -5.47 -2.67 6.41
N VAL A 95 -6.23 -3.50 7.13
CA VAL A 95 -6.67 -4.82 6.67
C VAL A 95 -8.18 -4.92 6.81
N GLY A 96 -8.85 -5.53 5.82
CA GLY A 96 -10.29 -5.76 5.84
C GLY A 96 -11.09 -4.46 5.99
N GLY A 97 -11.93 -4.37 7.03
CA GLY A 97 -12.78 -3.20 7.29
C GLY A 97 -12.02 -1.89 7.45
N ARG A 98 -10.76 -1.94 7.88
CA ARG A 98 -9.94 -0.72 8.02
C ARG A 98 -9.48 -0.17 6.67
N LYS A 99 -9.33 -1.01 5.64
CA LYS A 99 -9.08 -0.53 4.26
C LYS A 99 -10.25 0.32 3.77
N ARG A 100 -11.46 -0.17 3.99
CA ARG A 100 -12.69 0.57 3.70
C ARG A 100 -12.71 1.94 4.38
N ASP A 101 -12.46 1.97 5.69
CA ASP A 101 -12.58 3.23 6.45
C ASP A 101 -11.49 4.24 6.05
N ALA A 102 -10.30 3.78 5.68
CA ALA A 102 -9.24 4.65 5.15
C ALA A 102 -9.59 5.22 3.78
N VAL A 103 -10.23 4.43 2.91
CA VAL A 103 -10.71 4.90 1.60
C VAL A 103 -11.82 5.92 1.77
N LEU A 104 -12.80 5.66 2.63
CA LEU A 104 -13.89 6.60 2.92
C LEU A 104 -13.39 7.93 3.50
N LYS A 105 -12.25 7.93 4.21
CA LYS A 105 -11.61 9.17 4.68
C LYS A 105 -10.81 9.90 3.61
N ALA A 106 -10.21 9.18 2.68
CA ALA A 106 -9.35 9.76 1.65
C ALA A 106 -10.10 10.17 0.38
N VAL A 107 -11.22 9.49 0.08
CA VAL A 107 -12.05 9.70 -1.10
C VAL A 107 -13.38 10.29 -0.65
N SER A 108 -13.51 11.61 -0.78
CA SER A 108 -14.73 12.36 -0.45
C SER A 108 -15.82 12.24 -1.53
N ASP A 109 -15.43 11.93 -2.77
CA ASP A 109 -16.33 11.80 -3.92
C ASP A 109 -16.71 10.32 -4.15
N LYS A 110 -18.00 10.01 -4.01
CA LYS A 110 -18.53 8.64 -4.14
C LYS A 110 -18.89 8.26 -5.58
N SER A 111 -18.74 9.17 -6.54
CA SER A 111 -19.14 8.92 -7.93
C SER A 111 -18.11 8.06 -8.69
N GLN A 112 -18.60 7.00 -9.36
CA GLN A 112 -17.87 6.08 -10.24
C GLN A 112 -16.43 5.71 -9.81
N ASN A 113 -16.32 5.08 -8.64
CA ASN A 113 -15.06 4.54 -8.15
C ASN A 113 -14.87 3.09 -8.61
N LEU A 114 -13.81 2.83 -9.38
CA LEU A 114 -13.38 1.48 -9.72
C LEU A 114 -12.47 0.94 -8.62
N ASN A 115 -12.92 -0.11 -7.93
CA ASN A 115 -12.10 -0.83 -6.97
C ASN A 115 -11.42 -2.02 -7.65
N LEU A 116 -10.12 -2.17 -7.46
CA LEU A 116 -9.34 -3.33 -7.91
C LEU A 116 -8.75 -4.03 -6.69
N GLY A 117 -8.90 -5.35 -6.61
CA GLY A 117 -8.38 -6.17 -5.52
C GLY A 117 -8.34 -7.65 -5.92
N ASP A 118 -7.41 -8.39 -5.34
CA ASP A 118 -7.14 -9.79 -5.66
C ASP A 118 -7.32 -10.73 -4.46
N ARG A 119 -7.47 -10.20 -3.25
CA ARG A 119 -7.53 -10.98 -2.00
C ARG A 119 -8.85 -10.85 -1.27
N ASP A 120 -9.14 -11.82 -0.41
CA ASP A 120 -10.32 -11.80 0.45
C ASP A 120 -10.38 -10.57 1.38
N SER A 121 -9.21 -10.07 1.79
CA SER A 121 -9.09 -8.85 2.58
C SER A 121 -9.59 -7.59 1.85
N ASP A 122 -9.75 -7.67 0.53
CA ASP A 122 -10.17 -6.58 -0.33
C ASP A 122 -11.67 -6.63 -0.60
N HIS A 123 -12.38 -7.71 -0.30
CA HIS A 123 -13.83 -7.81 -0.51
C HIS A 123 -14.59 -6.64 0.13
N LYS A 124 -14.24 -6.27 1.37
CA LYS A 124 -14.88 -5.14 2.07
C LYS A 124 -14.58 -3.78 1.44
N PHE A 125 -13.47 -3.66 0.71
CA PHE A 125 -13.12 -2.48 -0.07
C PHE A 125 -13.82 -2.50 -1.43
N MET A 126 -13.83 -3.65 -2.13
CA MET A 126 -14.40 -3.81 -3.46
C MET A 126 -15.91 -3.51 -3.51
N VAL A 127 -16.64 -3.80 -2.42
CA VAL A 127 -18.10 -3.61 -2.34
C VAL A 127 -18.51 -2.15 -2.07
N LEU A 128 -17.58 -1.24 -1.74
CA LEU A 128 -17.91 0.13 -1.31
C LEU A 128 -18.62 1.01 -2.33
N PHE A 129 -18.49 0.68 -3.61
CA PHE A 129 -18.99 1.49 -4.73
C PHE A 129 -19.69 0.62 -5.78
N LYS A 130 -20.17 -0.55 -5.38
CA LYS A 130 -20.99 -1.40 -6.22
C LYS A 130 -22.37 -0.74 -6.33
N VAL A 131 -22.68 -0.19 -7.50
CA VAL A 131 -24.07 0.14 -7.91
C VAL A 131 -24.76 -1.16 -8.29
#